data_AF-A0A9D1Y1Q1-F1
#
_entry.id   AF-A0A9D1Y1Q1-F1
#
_cell.length_a   1.000
_cell.length_b   1.000
_cell.length_c   1.000
_cell.angle_alpha   90.00
_cell.angle_beta   90.00
_cell.angle_gamma   90.00
#
_symmetry.space_group_name_H-M   'P 1'
#
loop_
_entity.id
_entity.type
_entity.pdbx_description
1 polymer ?
#
loop_
_entity_poly.entity_id
_entity_poly.type
_entity_poly.pdbx_seq_one_letter_code
_entity_poly.pdbx_strand_id
1 'polypeptide(L)'
;MQIPKKLIGLISAALTASILAFSTSAVEPVHTTINNTPVDMDARLIGQTTYVSYESASSLFSAVTGSSHEISVTAGENYITVSGRYLGGAENLIIDGALFIPIRSIAEVYGAAVTWDDATRSVGLTTESGYEFESGDSYYRDDEVYWLSRIINAESSGEPMTGKILVGNVVLNRVRHDDFPNTIYGVIFDSKFGVQFTPTANGTIYNTPTAESVIAAKIVLDGYTLSREALYFLNPAIATSSWITENRSYVTTIGNHDFYS
;
A
#
# COMPACT_ATOMS: atom_id res chain seq x y z
N MET A 1 11.29 -10.00 -46.95
CA MET A 1 11.97 -9.18 -45.95
C MET A 1 10.99 -8.08 -45.50
N GLN A 2 10.18 -8.36 -44.48
CA GLN A 2 9.15 -7.45 -43.96
C GLN A 2 9.64 -6.83 -42.65
N ILE A 3 9.55 -5.51 -42.56
CA ILE A 3 9.88 -4.71 -41.38
C ILE A 3 8.66 -4.76 -40.44
N PRO A 4 8.79 -5.15 -39.16
CA PRO A 4 7.65 -5.17 -38.26
C PRO A 4 7.26 -3.75 -37.84
N LYS A 5 5.94 -3.50 -37.83
CA LYS A 5 5.30 -2.27 -37.36
C LYS A 5 5.43 -2.18 -35.84
N LYS A 6 5.86 -1.02 -35.34
CA LYS A 6 5.87 -0.66 -33.91
C LYS A 6 4.44 -0.75 -33.35
N LEU A 7 4.28 -1.51 -32.27
CA LEU A 7 3.09 -1.53 -31.44
C LEU A 7 3.08 -0.23 -30.62
N ILE A 8 2.16 0.68 -30.93
CA ILE A 8 1.86 1.85 -30.09
C ILE A 8 0.89 1.34 -29.03
N GLY A 9 1.30 1.40 -27.76
CA GLY A 9 0.49 1.02 -26.61
C GLY A 9 -0.81 1.83 -26.57
N LEU A 10 -1.94 1.14 -26.48
CA LEU A 10 -3.24 1.76 -26.23
C LEU A 10 -3.31 2.16 -24.75
N ILE A 11 -3.36 3.46 -24.49
CA ILE A 11 -3.87 4.02 -23.23
C ILE A 11 -5.39 3.80 -23.24
N SER A 12 -5.87 2.82 -22.48
CA SER A 12 -7.30 2.68 -22.20
C SER A 12 -7.60 3.43 -20.90
N ALA A 13 -8.07 4.67 -21.02
CA ALA A 13 -8.59 5.44 -19.90
C ALA A 13 -10.08 5.09 -19.72
N ALA A 14 -10.39 4.21 -18.76
CA ALA A 14 -11.75 4.04 -18.27
C ALA A 14 -11.98 5.08 -17.16
N LEU A 15 -12.50 6.25 -17.52
CA LEU A 15 -12.84 7.33 -16.59
C LEU A 15 -14.17 7.00 -15.92
N THR A 16 -14.14 6.47 -14.69
CA THR A 16 -15.28 6.55 -13.77
C THR A 16 -14.92 7.57 -12.69
N ALA A 17 -15.34 8.82 -12.92
CA ALA A 17 -15.16 9.88 -11.94
C ALA A 17 -16.20 9.73 -10.82
N SER A 18 -15.83 8.98 -9.77
CA SER A 18 -16.48 9.14 -8.47
C SER A 18 -15.89 10.39 -7.82
N ILE A 19 -16.62 11.50 -7.88
CA ILE A 19 -16.25 12.74 -7.19
C ILE A 19 -16.41 12.49 -5.69
N LEU A 20 -15.35 12.02 -5.04
CA LEU A 20 -15.20 12.06 -3.59
C LEU A 20 -14.85 13.49 -3.20
N ALA A 21 -15.75 14.14 -2.47
CA ALA A 21 -15.51 15.44 -1.88
C ALA A 21 -14.40 15.32 -0.83
N PHE A 22 -13.15 15.57 -1.24
CA PHE A 22 -12.06 15.75 -0.30
C PHE A 22 -12.32 17.01 0.52
N SER A 23 -12.20 16.90 1.85
CA SER A 23 -11.95 18.05 2.72
C SER A 23 -10.81 18.86 2.10
N THR A 24 -11.01 20.16 1.92
CA THR A 24 -10.07 21.08 1.28
C THR A 24 -8.79 21.20 2.12
N SER A 25 -7.93 20.19 2.07
CA SER A 25 -6.58 20.29 2.61
C SER A 25 -5.84 21.31 1.78
N ALA A 26 -5.13 22.22 2.44
CA ALA A 26 -4.30 23.19 1.73
C ALA A 26 -3.31 22.43 0.85
N VAL A 27 -3.22 22.84 -0.41
CA VAL A 27 -2.22 22.35 -1.36
C VAL A 27 -1.04 23.31 -1.26
N GLU A 28 0.07 22.83 -0.72
CA GLU A 28 1.26 23.65 -0.52
C GLU A 28 2.42 23.17 -1.39
N PRO A 29 3.14 24.05 -2.09
CA PRO A 29 4.31 23.65 -2.86
C PRO A 29 5.42 23.16 -1.91
N VAL A 30 6.14 22.12 -2.36
CA VAL A 30 7.23 21.48 -1.61
C VAL A 30 8.50 21.52 -2.45
N HIS A 31 9.63 21.87 -1.84
CA HIS A 31 10.92 21.76 -2.51
C HIS A 31 11.40 20.31 -2.52
N THR A 32 11.89 19.83 -3.65
CA THR A 32 12.44 18.47 -3.77
C THR A 32 13.90 18.49 -4.14
N THR A 33 14.65 17.53 -3.61
CA THR A 33 16.02 17.26 -4.02
C THR A 33 16.19 15.77 -4.31
N ILE A 34 17.03 15.43 -5.29
CA ILE A 34 17.59 14.08 -5.45
C ILE A 34 19.10 14.17 -5.27
N ASN A 35 19.67 13.37 -4.36
CA ASN A 35 21.10 13.38 -4.05
C ASN A 35 21.64 14.80 -3.77
N ASN A 36 20.90 15.55 -2.95
CA ASN A 36 21.13 16.96 -2.61
C ASN A 36 21.06 17.97 -3.78
N THR A 37 20.68 17.53 -4.98
CA THR A 37 20.48 18.40 -6.14
C THR A 37 19.00 18.80 -6.22
N PRO A 38 18.67 20.11 -6.25
CA PRO A 38 17.29 20.56 -6.45
C PRO A 38 16.72 20.04 -7.76
N VAL A 39 15.48 19.55 -7.70
CA VAL A 39 14.72 19.09 -8.86
C VAL A 39 13.31 19.66 -8.81
N ASP A 40 12.64 19.71 -9.94
CA ASP A 40 11.23 20.10 -10.02
C ASP A 40 10.38 18.89 -10.38
N MET A 41 9.62 18.40 -9.41
CA MET A 41 8.69 17.28 -9.57
C MET A 41 7.23 17.73 -9.51
N ASP A 42 6.97 19.04 -9.51
CA ASP A 42 5.68 19.62 -9.12
C ASP A 42 5.21 18.99 -7.79
N ALA A 43 6.03 19.12 -6.74
CA ALA A 43 5.74 18.47 -5.46
C ALA A 43 4.77 19.30 -4.64
N ARG A 44 3.75 18.64 -4.07
CA ARG A 44 2.66 19.27 -3.32
C ARG A 44 2.41 18.52 -2.02
N LEU A 45 2.38 19.22 -0.89
CA LEU A 45 1.94 18.66 0.38
C LEU A 45 0.41 18.78 0.47
N ILE A 46 -0.26 17.65 0.69
CA ILE A 46 -1.72 17.59 0.89
C ILE A 46 -1.97 16.73 2.13
N GLY A 47 -2.46 17.38 3.20
CA GLY A 47 -2.53 16.75 4.51
C GLY A 47 -1.12 16.39 5.01
N GLN A 48 -0.85 15.10 5.19
CA GLN A 48 0.45 14.58 5.63
C GLN A 48 1.23 13.87 4.52
N THR A 49 0.74 13.92 3.28
CA THR A 49 1.34 13.22 2.15
C THR A 49 1.93 14.22 1.17
N THR A 50 3.21 14.03 0.83
CA THR A 50 3.81 14.70 -0.32
C THR A 50 3.46 13.94 -1.59
N TYR A 51 2.79 14.63 -2.49
CA TYR A 51 2.45 14.22 -3.84
C TYR A 51 3.43 14.80 -4.84
N VAL A 52 3.66 14.09 -5.94
CA VAL A 52 4.45 14.56 -7.09
C VAL A 52 3.71 14.26 -8.38
N SER A 53 3.91 15.08 -9.41
CA SER A 53 3.48 14.74 -10.76
C SER A 53 4.14 13.44 -11.19
N TYR A 54 3.34 12.44 -11.57
CA TYR A 54 3.85 11.13 -12.00
C TYR A 54 4.81 11.25 -13.19
N GLU A 55 4.43 12.06 -14.19
CA GLU A 55 5.24 12.25 -15.40
C GLU A 55 6.60 12.90 -15.07
N SER A 56 6.59 13.96 -14.26
CA SER A 56 7.80 14.68 -13.88
C SER A 56 8.73 13.80 -13.04
N ALA A 57 8.18 13.12 -12.03
CA ALA A 57 8.95 12.25 -11.15
C ALA A 57 9.52 11.04 -11.91
N SER A 58 8.73 10.35 -12.73
CA SER A 58 9.18 9.19 -13.51
C SER A 58 10.31 9.55 -14.49
N SER A 59 10.18 10.69 -15.17
CA SER A 59 11.22 11.21 -16.07
C SER A 59 12.52 11.52 -15.33
N LEU A 60 12.44 12.22 -14.18
CA LEU A 60 13.60 12.60 -13.38
C LEU A 60 14.31 11.39 -12.77
N PHE A 61 13.57 10.47 -12.15
CA PHE A 61 14.17 9.27 -11.59
C PHE A 61 14.84 8.43 -12.67
N SER A 62 14.23 8.30 -13.85
CA SER A 62 14.84 7.57 -14.95
C SER A 62 16.14 8.23 -15.43
N ALA A 63 16.17 9.56 -15.49
CA ALA A 63 17.37 10.31 -15.86
C ALA A 63 18.49 10.18 -14.82
N VAL A 64 18.17 10.21 -13.51
CA VAL A 64 19.16 10.14 -12.43
C VAL A 64 19.72 8.73 -12.25
N THR A 65 18.87 7.71 -12.32
CA THR A 65 19.27 6.32 -12.06
C THR A 65 19.78 5.59 -13.30
N GLY A 66 19.41 6.06 -14.50
CA GLY A 66 19.67 5.36 -15.75
C GLY A 66 18.80 4.12 -15.97
N SER A 67 17.81 3.85 -15.11
CA SER A 67 16.83 2.78 -15.27
C SER A 67 15.47 3.34 -15.72
N SER A 68 14.64 2.50 -16.34
CA SER A 68 13.26 2.86 -16.66
C SER A 68 12.35 1.71 -16.28
N HIS A 69 11.21 2.04 -15.69
CA HIS A 69 10.21 1.08 -15.23
C HIS A 69 8.86 1.38 -15.90
N GLU A 70 8.16 0.33 -16.32
CA GLU A 70 6.78 0.44 -16.75
C GLU A 70 5.88 0.44 -15.51
N ILE A 71 5.54 1.64 -15.04
CA ILE A 71 4.69 1.85 -13.87
C ILE A 71 3.27 2.13 -14.36
N SER A 72 2.30 1.35 -13.89
CA SER A 72 0.89 1.64 -14.11
C SER A 72 0.29 2.31 -12.87
N VAL A 73 -0.33 3.47 -13.11
CA VAL A 73 -0.93 4.33 -12.10
C VAL A 73 -2.36 4.62 -12.51
N THR A 74 -3.29 4.40 -11.58
CA THR A 74 -4.73 4.68 -11.78
C THR A 74 -5.20 5.67 -10.72
N ALA A 75 -5.85 6.76 -11.14
CA ALA A 75 -6.43 7.74 -10.22
C ALA A 75 -7.55 7.09 -9.38
N GLY A 76 -7.63 7.46 -8.10
CA GLY A 76 -8.57 6.86 -7.15
C GLY A 76 -8.08 5.57 -6.49
N GLU A 77 -7.03 4.93 -7.01
CA GLU A 77 -6.38 3.79 -6.36
C GLU A 77 -5.37 4.27 -5.32
N ASN A 78 -5.12 3.46 -4.30
CA ASN A 78 -4.16 3.73 -3.23
C ASN A 78 -2.86 2.92 -3.36
N TYR A 79 -2.50 2.57 -4.60
CA TYR A 79 -1.26 1.90 -4.95
C TYR A 79 -0.85 2.21 -6.40
N ILE A 80 0.40 1.90 -6.72
CA ILE A 80 0.91 1.81 -8.11
C ILE A 80 1.33 0.36 -8.39
N THR A 81 1.42 -0.02 -9.66
CA THR A 81 1.89 -1.36 -10.04
C THR A 81 3.13 -1.28 -10.93
N VAL A 82 4.09 -2.15 -10.63
CA VAL A 82 5.35 -2.26 -11.37
C VAL A 82 5.85 -3.69 -11.25
N SER A 83 6.19 -4.34 -12.38
CA SER A 83 6.78 -5.68 -12.40
C SER A 83 6.06 -6.74 -11.53
N GLY A 84 4.73 -6.69 -11.45
CA GLY A 84 3.92 -7.62 -10.64
C GLY A 84 3.83 -7.32 -9.13
N ARG A 85 4.46 -6.23 -8.66
CA ARG A 85 4.35 -5.68 -7.30
C ARG A 85 3.30 -4.58 -7.21
N TYR A 86 2.79 -4.36 -5.99
CA TYR A 86 1.72 -3.40 -5.70
C TYR A 86 2.17 -2.46 -4.57
N LEU A 87 2.76 -1.32 -4.94
CA LEU A 87 3.34 -0.40 -3.96
C LEU A 87 2.25 0.51 -3.40
N GLY A 88 1.86 0.24 -2.15
CA GLY A 88 0.80 0.98 -1.45
C GLY A 88 1.19 2.42 -1.10
N GLY A 89 0.17 3.25 -0.94
CA GLY A 89 0.32 4.66 -0.60
C GLY A 89 -1.02 5.31 -0.25
N ALA A 90 -1.01 6.64 -0.14
CA ALA A 90 -2.26 7.40 -0.20
C ALA A 90 -2.85 7.33 -1.62
N GLU A 91 -4.11 7.74 -1.76
CA GLU A 91 -4.83 7.73 -3.04
C GLU A 91 -4.10 8.55 -4.12
N ASN A 92 -4.01 8.02 -5.34
CA ASN A 92 -3.50 8.71 -6.52
C ASN A 92 -4.52 9.74 -7.00
N LEU A 93 -4.11 11.00 -7.14
CA LEU A 93 -5.01 12.13 -7.36
C LEU A 93 -4.89 12.71 -8.78
N ILE A 94 -5.97 13.31 -9.27
CA ILE A 94 -5.90 14.24 -10.40
C ILE A 94 -5.89 15.67 -9.85
N ILE A 95 -4.82 16.42 -10.12
CA ILE A 95 -4.69 17.82 -9.69
C ILE A 95 -4.39 18.65 -10.94
N ASP A 96 -5.23 19.64 -11.21
CA ASP A 96 -5.14 20.52 -12.38
C ASP A 96 -5.03 19.75 -13.72
N GLY A 97 -5.65 18.57 -13.80
CA GLY A 97 -5.64 17.72 -15.00
C GLY A 97 -4.43 16.80 -15.13
N ALA A 98 -3.47 16.85 -14.20
CA ALA A 98 -2.32 15.94 -14.17
C ALA A 98 -2.46 14.90 -13.04
N LEU A 99 -1.82 13.74 -13.23
CA LEU A 99 -1.82 12.63 -12.28
C LEU A 99 -0.71 12.80 -11.23
N PHE A 100 -1.10 12.76 -9.97
CA PHE A 100 -0.23 12.90 -8.81
C PHE A 100 -0.25 11.64 -7.96
N ILE A 101 0.93 11.22 -7.51
CA ILE A 101 1.10 10.04 -6.68
C ILE A 101 1.90 10.38 -5.41
N PRO A 102 1.73 9.62 -4.33
CA PRO A 102 2.60 9.76 -3.16
C PRO A 102 4.06 9.56 -3.55
N ILE A 103 4.93 10.50 -3.15
CA ILE A 103 6.33 10.49 -3.56
C ILE A 103 7.05 9.20 -3.12
N ARG A 104 6.65 8.62 -1.98
CA ARG A 104 7.21 7.38 -1.44
C ARG A 104 6.96 6.19 -2.38
N SER A 105 5.79 6.13 -3.02
CA SER A 105 5.44 5.01 -3.90
C SER A 105 6.38 4.94 -5.10
N ILE A 106 6.67 6.07 -5.75
CA ILE A 106 7.63 6.10 -6.86
C ILE A 106 9.09 6.04 -6.39
N ALA A 107 9.42 6.65 -5.25
CA ALA A 107 10.77 6.57 -4.69
C ALA A 107 11.20 5.10 -4.47
N GLU A 108 10.29 4.26 -3.98
CA GLU A 108 10.55 2.82 -3.77
C GLU A 108 10.84 2.06 -5.08
N VAL A 109 10.21 2.43 -6.20
CA VAL A 109 10.51 1.86 -7.52
C VAL A 109 11.96 2.08 -7.92
N TYR A 110 12.56 3.18 -7.48
CA TYR A 110 13.93 3.57 -7.82
C TYR A 110 14.90 3.42 -6.63
N GLY A 111 14.50 2.66 -5.59
CA GLY A 111 15.35 2.40 -4.42
C GLY A 111 15.72 3.67 -3.66
N ALA A 112 14.91 4.72 -3.77
CA ALA A 112 15.21 6.01 -3.20
C ALA A 112 14.69 6.12 -1.76
N ALA A 113 15.60 6.41 -0.83
CA ALA A 113 15.22 6.79 0.53
C ALA A 113 14.60 8.18 0.54
N VAL A 114 13.48 8.35 1.26
CA VAL A 114 12.75 9.61 1.36
C VAL A 114 12.95 10.22 2.76
N THR A 115 13.29 11.49 2.81
CA THR A 115 13.43 12.28 4.04
C THR A 115 12.56 13.54 3.96
N TRP A 116 12.06 14.00 5.11
CA TRP A 116 11.32 15.26 5.25
C TRP A 116 12.11 16.21 6.14
N ASP A 117 12.28 17.44 5.69
CA ASP A 117 12.81 18.54 6.49
C ASP A 117 11.69 19.55 6.78
N ASP A 118 11.30 19.62 8.04
CA ASP A 118 10.22 20.50 8.51
C ASP A 118 10.61 21.98 8.46
N ALA A 119 11.88 22.30 8.71
CA ALA A 119 12.36 23.68 8.75
C ALA A 119 12.38 24.30 7.35
N THR A 120 12.70 23.49 6.34
CA THR A 120 12.75 23.93 4.93
C THR A 120 11.53 23.53 4.10
N ARG A 121 10.57 22.79 4.70
CA ARG A 121 9.41 22.18 4.02
C ARG A 121 9.84 21.46 2.74
N SER A 122 10.87 20.63 2.85
CA SER A 122 11.48 19.97 1.70
C SER A 122 11.50 18.46 1.82
N VAL A 123 11.47 17.79 0.67
CA VAL A 123 11.67 16.35 0.57
C VAL A 123 13.02 16.07 -0.07
N GLY A 124 13.85 15.33 0.66
CA GLY A 124 15.12 14.79 0.16
C GLY A 124 14.96 13.35 -0.29
N LEU A 125 15.39 13.06 -1.52
CA LEU A 125 15.47 11.72 -2.09
C LEU A 125 16.94 11.33 -2.23
N THR A 126 17.31 10.15 -1.73
CA THR A 126 18.66 9.60 -1.90
C THR A 126 18.58 8.27 -2.61
N THR A 127 19.23 8.15 -3.78
CA THR A 127 19.25 6.93 -4.60
C THR A 127 20.62 6.74 -5.23
N GLU A 128 20.96 5.49 -5.53
CA GLU A 128 22.24 5.11 -6.12
C GLU A 128 22.02 4.46 -7.50
N SER A 129 22.99 4.62 -8.39
CA SER A 129 22.98 3.94 -9.69
C SER A 129 23.13 2.44 -9.51
N GLY A 130 22.41 1.64 -10.31
CA GLY A 130 22.49 0.18 -10.28
C GLY A 130 21.53 -0.49 -9.32
N TYR A 131 20.59 0.25 -8.71
CA TYR A 131 19.43 -0.35 -8.07
C TYR A 131 18.59 -1.10 -9.10
N GLU A 132 18.32 -2.38 -8.83
CA GLU A 132 17.41 -3.20 -9.63
C GLU A 132 16.13 -3.45 -8.83
N PHE A 133 15.00 -3.00 -9.37
CA PHE A 133 13.71 -3.27 -8.77
C PHE A 133 13.33 -4.74 -8.95
N GLU A 134 13.29 -5.47 -7.84
CA GLU A 134 12.90 -6.88 -7.83
C GLU A 134 11.44 -7.07 -8.26
N SER A 135 11.17 -8.04 -9.13
CA SER A 135 9.81 -8.34 -9.60
C SER A 135 9.01 -9.12 -8.57
N GLY A 136 7.68 -9.08 -8.68
CA GLY A 136 6.79 -9.80 -7.78
C GLY A 136 7.00 -11.33 -7.82
N ASP A 137 7.46 -11.87 -8.95
CA ASP A 137 7.69 -13.30 -9.13
C ASP A 137 8.85 -13.83 -8.28
N SER A 138 9.84 -12.99 -7.92
CA SER A 138 10.93 -13.38 -7.03
C SER A 138 10.79 -12.80 -5.61
N TYR A 139 10.15 -11.62 -5.48
CA TYR A 139 9.99 -10.94 -4.21
C TYR A 139 9.00 -11.65 -3.27
N TYR A 140 7.86 -12.13 -3.80
CA TYR A 140 6.85 -12.76 -2.97
C TYR A 140 7.09 -14.25 -2.80
N ARG A 141 6.82 -14.75 -1.59
CA ARG A 141 6.70 -16.19 -1.36
C ARG A 141 5.26 -16.64 -1.57
N ASP A 142 5.10 -17.71 -2.34
CA ASP A 142 3.76 -18.25 -2.69
C ASP A 142 2.94 -18.64 -1.46
N ASP A 143 3.56 -19.20 -0.42
CA ASP A 143 2.90 -19.59 0.82
C ASP A 143 2.36 -18.38 1.59
N GLU A 144 3.13 -17.29 1.64
CA GLU A 144 2.74 -16.05 2.30
C GLU A 144 1.59 -15.37 1.58
N VAL A 145 1.67 -15.23 0.25
CA VAL A 145 0.57 -14.66 -0.56
C VAL A 145 -0.68 -15.52 -0.44
N TYR A 146 -0.53 -16.85 -0.48
CA TYR A 146 -1.65 -17.79 -0.35
C TYR A 146 -2.40 -17.61 0.97
N TRP A 147 -1.69 -17.64 2.10
CA TRP A 147 -2.34 -17.58 3.41
C TRP A 147 -2.84 -16.17 3.74
N LEU A 148 -2.05 -15.14 3.44
CA LEU A 148 -2.40 -13.76 3.77
C LEU A 148 -3.61 -13.28 2.96
N SER A 149 -3.68 -13.58 1.66
CA SER A 149 -4.82 -13.18 0.83
C SER A 149 -6.13 -13.85 1.25
N ARG A 150 -6.06 -15.12 1.70
CA ARG A 150 -7.23 -15.87 2.16
C ARG A 150 -7.78 -15.37 3.48
N ILE A 151 -6.91 -15.07 4.45
CA ILE A 151 -7.39 -14.51 5.71
C ILE A 151 -7.94 -13.10 5.51
N ILE A 152 -7.27 -12.25 4.71
CA ILE A 152 -7.81 -10.92 4.34
C ILE A 152 -9.19 -11.07 3.69
N ASN A 153 -9.35 -12.00 2.75
CA ASN A 153 -10.63 -12.20 2.08
C ASN A 153 -11.74 -12.65 3.06
N ALA A 154 -11.43 -13.62 3.91
CA ALA A 154 -12.40 -14.18 4.84
C ALA A 154 -12.86 -13.17 5.90
N GLU A 155 -11.98 -12.27 6.32
CA GLU A 155 -12.25 -11.27 7.35
C GLU A 155 -12.78 -9.95 6.76
N SER A 156 -12.47 -9.61 5.50
CA SER A 156 -12.68 -8.24 4.99
C SER A 156 -13.06 -8.13 3.52
N SER A 157 -13.59 -9.19 2.90
CA SER A 157 -14.00 -9.16 1.47
C SER A 157 -14.96 -8.02 1.11
N GLY A 158 -15.85 -7.60 2.01
CA GLY A 158 -16.77 -6.47 1.81
C GLY A 158 -16.24 -5.08 2.18
N GLU A 159 -15.02 -4.99 2.72
CA GLU A 159 -14.43 -3.73 3.22
C GLU A 159 -13.72 -2.92 2.10
N PRO A 160 -13.49 -1.61 2.27
CA PRO A 160 -12.61 -0.88 1.36
C PRO A 160 -11.18 -1.44 1.36
N MET A 161 -10.38 -1.12 0.33
CA MET A 161 -8.98 -1.58 0.21
C MET A 161 -8.14 -1.27 1.47
N THR A 162 -8.34 -0.11 2.10
CA THR A 162 -7.68 0.25 3.37
C THR A 162 -8.05 -0.68 4.52
N GLY A 163 -9.29 -1.16 4.59
CA GLY A 163 -9.73 -2.14 5.58
C GLY A 163 -9.07 -3.50 5.37
N LYS A 164 -8.99 -3.95 4.11
CA LYS A 164 -8.27 -5.17 3.72
C LYS A 164 -6.78 -5.11 4.07
N ILE A 165 -6.13 -3.97 3.78
CA ILE A 165 -4.73 -3.72 4.14
C ILE A 165 -4.54 -3.76 5.65
N LEU A 166 -5.42 -3.13 6.43
CA LEU A 166 -5.25 -3.07 7.89
C LEU A 166 -5.47 -4.42 8.58
N VAL A 167 -6.36 -5.28 8.05
CA VAL A 167 -6.45 -6.69 8.48
C VAL A 167 -5.13 -7.43 8.18
N GLY A 168 -4.54 -7.24 7.00
CA GLY A 168 -3.23 -7.79 6.67
C GLY A 168 -2.12 -7.25 7.57
N ASN A 169 -2.14 -5.96 7.90
CA ASN A 169 -1.18 -5.35 8.83
C ASN A 169 -1.29 -5.97 10.21
N VAL A 170 -2.49 -6.25 10.73
CA VAL A 170 -2.66 -6.96 12.02
C VAL A 170 -1.93 -8.31 12.00
N VAL A 171 -2.05 -9.09 10.92
CA VAL A 171 -1.34 -10.37 10.79
C VAL A 171 0.17 -10.17 10.81
N LEU A 172 0.72 -9.24 10.02
CA LEU A 172 2.17 -9.00 10.00
C LEU A 172 2.70 -8.32 11.27
N ASN A 173 1.89 -7.51 11.96
CA ASN A 173 2.25 -6.92 13.24
C ASN A 173 2.37 -8.02 14.30
N ARG A 174 1.43 -8.99 14.31
CA ARG A 174 1.53 -10.19 15.15
C ARG A 174 2.77 -11.02 14.82
N VAL A 175 3.08 -11.25 13.53
CA VAL A 175 4.32 -11.96 13.14
C VAL A 175 5.58 -11.31 13.73
N ARG A 176 5.58 -9.97 13.90
CA ARG A 176 6.70 -9.20 14.45
C ARG A 176 6.67 -9.06 15.97
N HIS A 177 5.59 -9.46 16.64
CA HIS A 177 5.36 -9.21 18.06
C HIS A 177 5.66 -10.47 18.87
N ASP A 178 6.46 -10.33 19.94
CA ASP A 178 7.02 -11.46 20.71
C ASP A 178 5.96 -12.39 21.35
N ASP A 179 4.77 -11.87 21.63
CA ASP A 179 3.66 -12.66 22.20
C ASP A 179 2.97 -13.61 21.20
N PHE A 180 3.26 -13.50 19.90
CA PHE A 180 2.60 -14.24 18.84
C PHE A 180 3.59 -15.13 18.05
N PRO A 181 3.08 -16.11 17.29
CA PRO A 181 3.92 -16.88 16.36
C PRO A 181 4.60 -15.98 15.32
N ASN A 182 5.81 -16.36 14.91
CA ASN A 182 6.66 -15.58 14.02
C ASN A 182 6.54 -15.94 12.53
N THR A 183 5.41 -16.54 12.12
CA THR A 183 5.11 -16.85 10.72
C THR A 183 3.65 -16.52 10.41
N ILE A 184 3.34 -16.14 9.16
CA ILE A 184 1.97 -15.83 8.73
C ILE A 184 1.04 -17.01 9.00
N TYR A 185 1.46 -18.22 8.63
CA TYR A 185 0.69 -19.43 8.91
C TYR A 185 0.49 -19.64 10.42
N GLY A 186 1.55 -19.48 11.22
CA GLY A 186 1.49 -19.63 12.67
C GLY A 186 0.51 -18.65 13.31
N VAL A 187 0.48 -17.40 12.88
CA VAL A 187 -0.46 -16.38 13.38
C VAL A 187 -1.90 -16.71 12.99
N ILE A 188 -2.14 -17.12 11.74
CA ILE A 188 -3.50 -17.42 11.25
C ILE A 188 -4.09 -18.63 11.99
N PHE A 189 -3.29 -19.66 12.25
CA PHE A 189 -3.73 -20.90 12.88
C PHE A 189 -3.40 -20.99 14.38
N ASP A 190 -3.07 -19.87 15.02
CA ASP A 190 -2.81 -19.86 16.45
C ASP A 190 -4.09 -20.24 17.22
N SER A 191 -3.92 -21.15 18.17
CA SER A 191 -4.96 -21.68 19.03
C SER A 191 -4.58 -21.68 20.51
N LYS A 192 -3.43 -21.07 20.88
CA LYS A 192 -2.89 -21.06 22.24
C LYS A 192 -3.89 -20.56 23.29
N PHE A 193 -4.71 -19.56 22.93
CA PHE A 193 -5.75 -18.98 23.78
C PHE A 193 -7.15 -19.10 23.18
N GLY A 194 -7.34 -20.04 22.26
CA GLY A 194 -8.54 -20.18 21.44
C GLY A 194 -8.31 -19.75 19.99
N VAL A 195 -9.30 -20.03 19.15
CA VAL A 195 -9.27 -19.74 17.71
C VAL A 195 -9.17 -18.23 17.51
N GLN A 196 -8.05 -17.76 16.93
CA GLN A 196 -7.84 -16.35 16.63
C GLN A 196 -8.73 -15.85 15.48
N PHE A 197 -8.90 -16.69 14.45
CA PHE A 197 -9.65 -16.38 13.25
C PHE A 197 -10.70 -17.44 12.97
N THR A 198 -11.98 -17.10 13.09
CA THR A 198 -13.13 -18.00 12.87
C THR A 198 -13.06 -18.80 11.55
N PRO A 199 -12.60 -18.21 10.42
CA PRO A 199 -12.45 -18.92 9.14
C PRO A 199 -11.59 -20.19 9.19
N THR A 200 -10.66 -20.29 10.14
CA THR A 200 -9.81 -21.48 10.30
C THR A 200 -10.57 -22.67 10.87
N ALA A 201 -11.56 -22.42 11.73
CA ALA A 201 -12.34 -23.44 12.41
C ALA A 201 -13.54 -23.93 11.57
N ASN A 202 -14.17 -23.03 10.80
CA ASN A 202 -15.33 -23.37 9.97
C ASN A 202 -14.97 -23.74 8.51
N GLY A 203 -13.68 -23.69 8.16
CA GLY A 203 -13.15 -24.09 6.84
C GLY A 203 -13.26 -23.03 5.75
N THR A 204 -13.85 -21.85 5.99
CA THR A 204 -13.98 -20.81 4.96
C THR A 204 -12.65 -20.16 4.58
N ILE A 205 -11.59 -20.36 5.37
CA ILE A 205 -10.21 -19.96 5.01
C ILE A 205 -9.76 -20.56 3.67
N TYR A 206 -10.32 -21.71 3.25
CA TYR A 206 -9.97 -22.37 1.99
C TYR A 206 -10.77 -21.85 0.77
N ASN A 207 -11.65 -20.86 0.95
CA ASN A 207 -12.34 -20.22 -0.17
C ASN A 207 -11.37 -19.39 -1.03
N THR A 208 -11.55 -19.43 -2.35
CA THR A 208 -10.75 -18.63 -3.29
C THR A 208 -10.86 -17.14 -2.94
N PRO A 209 -9.74 -16.43 -2.69
CA PRO A 209 -9.78 -15.01 -2.38
C PRO A 209 -10.14 -14.17 -3.60
N THR A 210 -10.73 -12.99 -3.38
CA THR A 210 -10.92 -12.00 -4.45
C THR A 210 -9.58 -11.44 -4.93
N ALA A 211 -9.54 -10.89 -6.15
CA ALA A 211 -8.36 -10.21 -6.68
C ALA A 211 -7.92 -9.06 -5.77
N GLU A 212 -8.85 -8.27 -5.23
CA GLU A 212 -8.56 -7.20 -4.26
C GLU A 212 -7.87 -7.72 -2.99
N SER A 213 -8.26 -8.90 -2.49
CA SER A 213 -7.62 -9.48 -1.30
C SER A 213 -6.21 -9.97 -1.60
N VAL A 214 -5.94 -10.44 -2.82
CA VAL A 214 -4.58 -10.76 -3.28
C VAL A 214 -3.73 -9.49 -3.40
N ILE A 215 -4.30 -8.41 -3.95
CA ILE A 215 -3.64 -7.11 -4.05
C ILE A 215 -3.31 -6.57 -2.65
N ALA A 216 -4.26 -6.57 -1.73
CA ALA A 216 -4.06 -6.13 -0.35
C ALA A 216 -2.95 -6.94 0.35
N ALA A 217 -2.93 -8.26 0.17
CA ALA A 217 -1.86 -9.11 0.70
C ALA A 217 -0.49 -8.70 0.16
N LYS A 218 -0.38 -8.47 -1.15
CA LYS A 218 0.86 -8.02 -1.81
C LYS A 218 1.31 -6.64 -1.31
N ILE A 219 0.41 -5.67 -1.22
CA ILE A 219 0.68 -4.34 -0.64
C ILE A 219 1.27 -4.45 0.78
N VAL A 220 0.69 -5.33 1.60
CA VAL A 220 1.13 -5.56 2.97
C VAL A 220 2.49 -6.27 3.03
N LEU A 221 2.77 -7.21 2.12
CA LEU A 221 4.06 -7.90 1.98
C LEU A 221 5.16 -6.98 1.40
N ASP A 222 4.79 -5.99 0.60
CA ASP A 222 5.65 -4.85 0.23
C ASP A 222 5.97 -3.93 1.43
N GLY A 223 5.33 -4.17 2.58
CA GLY A 223 5.63 -3.45 3.82
C GLY A 223 4.79 -2.20 4.04
N TYR A 224 3.82 -1.91 3.17
CA TYR A 224 2.90 -0.80 3.37
C TYR A 224 2.03 -1.04 4.61
N THR A 225 1.95 -0.03 5.47
CA THR A 225 1.28 -0.11 6.75
C THR A 225 0.45 1.13 7.02
N LEU A 226 -0.81 0.92 7.39
CA LEU A 226 -1.69 1.97 7.90
C LEU A 226 -1.54 2.13 9.41
N SER A 227 -1.19 1.05 10.12
CA SER A 227 -0.87 1.08 11.55
C SER A 227 0.08 -0.06 11.93
N ARG A 228 1.17 0.28 12.62
CA ARG A 228 2.14 -0.71 13.16
C ARG A 228 1.79 -1.21 14.56
N GLU A 229 0.82 -0.58 15.20
CA GLU A 229 0.38 -0.88 16.55
C GLU A 229 -0.89 -1.74 16.57
N ALA A 230 -1.68 -1.74 15.49
CA ALA A 230 -2.88 -2.57 15.42
C ALA A 230 -2.55 -4.06 15.52
N LEU A 231 -3.05 -4.72 16.56
CA LEU A 231 -2.88 -6.15 16.83
C LEU A 231 -4.22 -6.89 16.90
N TYR A 232 -5.34 -6.17 16.98
CA TYR A 232 -6.69 -6.74 17.08
C TYR A 232 -7.67 -5.96 16.23
N PHE A 233 -8.76 -6.62 15.84
CA PHE A 233 -9.91 -5.97 15.25
C PHE A 233 -11.19 -6.72 15.59
N LEU A 234 -12.33 -6.05 15.50
CA LEU A 234 -13.65 -6.64 15.61
C LEU A 234 -14.65 -5.83 14.80
N ASN A 235 -15.78 -6.44 14.46
CA ASN A 235 -16.94 -5.71 13.95
C ASN A 235 -17.88 -5.42 15.14
N PRO A 236 -18.01 -4.16 15.58
CA PRO A 236 -18.76 -3.81 16.80
C PRO A 236 -20.27 -4.11 16.68
N ALA A 237 -20.81 -4.26 15.47
CA ALA A 237 -22.21 -4.59 15.25
C ALA A 237 -22.54 -6.07 15.51
N ILE A 238 -21.54 -6.97 15.49
CA ILE A 238 -21.75 -8.42 15.65
C ILE A 238 -20.86 -9.06 16.73
N ALA A 239 -19.89 -8.33 17.27
CA ALA A 239 -19.01 -8.84 18.32
C ALA A 239 -19.80 -9.21 19.58
N THR A 240 -19.57 -10.42 20.08
CA THR A 240 -20.21 -10.95 21.30
C THR A 240 -19.32 -10.90 22.54
N SER A 241 -18.02 -10.63 22.35
CA SER A 241 -17.03 -10.51 23.42
C SER A 241 -16.60 -9.05 23.59
N SER A 242 -16.60 -8.56 24.83
CA SER A 242 -16.13 -7.21 25.18
C SER A 242 -14.65 -7.16 25.58
N TRP A 243 -13.93 -8.28 25.58
CA TRP A 243 -12.54 -8.31 26.07
C TRP A 243 -11.63 -7.32 25.33
N ILE A 244 -11.72 -7.24 24.00
CA ILE A 244 -10.89 -6.32 23.20
C ILE A 244 -11.21 -4.86 23.59
N THR A 245 -12.49 -4.49 23.64
CA THR A 245 -12.91 -3.11 23.92
C THR A 245 -12.63 -2.68 25.36
N GLU A 246 -12.57 -3.63 26.30
CA GLU A 246 -12.26 -3.37 27.71
C GLU A 246 -10.75 -3.36 28.02
N ASN A 247 -9.91 -4.02 27.21
CA ASN A 247 -8.50 -4.28 27.55
C ASN A 247 -7.48 -3.78 26.54
N ARG A 248 -7.88 -3.38 25.33
CA ARG A 248 -6.99 -2.90 24.27
C ARG A 248 -7.27 -1.44 23.94
N SER A 249 -6.26 -0.71 23.45
CA SER A 249 -6.44 0.70 23.09
C SER A 249 -6.98 0.83 21.68
N TYR A 250 -8.01 1.66 21.51
CA TYR A 250 -8.59 1.94 20.19
C TYR A 250 -7.57 2.65 19.29
N VAL A 251 -7.42 2.18 18.05
CA VAL A 251 -6.53 2.74 17.03
C VAL A 251 -7.35 3.53 16.01
N THR A 252 -8.30 2.88 15.32
CA THR A 252 -9.12 3.49 14.28
C THR A 252 -10.30 2.61 13.89
N THR A 253 -11.25 3.17 13.15
CA THR A 253 -12.35 2.44 12.49
C THR A 253 -12.18 2.57 10.99
N ILE A 254 -12.21 1.44 10.27
CA ILE A 254 -12.24 1.42 8.81
C ILE A 254 -13.35 0.49 8.35
N GLY A 255 -14.30 1.05 7.60
CA GLY A 255 -15.52 0.35 7.19
C GLY A 255 -16.28 -0.17 8.41
N ASN A 256 -16.46 -1.49 8.49
CA ASN A 256 -17.20 -2.12 9.60
C ASN A 256 -16.30 -2.62 10.74
N HIS A 257 -15.00 -2.36 10.70
CA HIS A 257 -14.06 -2.85 11.71
C HIS A 257 -13.49 -1.73 12.57
N ASP A 258 -13.50 -1.96 13.88
CA ASP A 258 -12.69 -1.22 14.85
C ASP A 258 -11.39 -1.98 15.07
N PHE A 259 -10.27 -1.26 15.04
CA PHE A 259 -8.92 -1.79 15.22
C PHE A 259 -8.33 -1.31 16.55
N TYR A 260 -7.57 -2.18 17.20
CA TYR A 260 -7.01 -1.94 18.53
C TYR A 260 -5.56 -2.40 18.62
N SER A 261 -4.78 -1.73 19.49
CA SER A 261 -3.40 -2.06 19.79
C SER A 261 -3.24 -2.96 20.98
#